data_AF-A0A2G8JEH2-F1
#
_entry.id   AF-A0A2G8JEH2-F1
#
_cell.length_a   1.000
_cell.length_b   1.000
_cell.length_c   1.000
_cell.angle_alpha   90.00
_cell.angle_beta   90.00
_cell.angle_gamma   90.00
#
_symmetry.space_group_name_H-M   'P 1'
#
loop_
_entity.id
_entity.type
_entity.pdbx_description
1 polymer ?
#
loop_
_entity_poly.entity_id
_entity_poly.type
_entity_poly.pdbx_seq_one_letter_code
_entity_poly.pdbx_strand_id
1 'polypeptide(L)'
;VNVRVVTMDAELEFAIQPNTTGKQLFDQVVKTIGLREIWFFGLQYTDSKGYITWLKLNKKVMVQDVTKGSPLQFKFRAKFFPEDVTEELIQEVTQRLFFLQVKEAILTDDVYCPPETSVLLASYAVQAKHGDHTKESSSPEFLTNHKLLPERVIDQHNLTREQWVERIVNWYAEHKGMLKEDAMLEYLKIAQDLEMYGVNYFDIKNKKGTQLYLGVDALGLNVYEHQDKLTPKIGFPWSEIRNISFNDKKFTIKPIDKKAPDFIFFAPRLRVNKRILALCMGNHELYMRRRKPDTIEVQQMKAQAREDKQAKMMERQQVNREKAKREEAERQAEELREKLAKKEAQEVATREAIEKKNEETKELEEKARQAETRGKRQSVRRERQRRRPSSTDSR
;
A
#
# COMPACT_ATOMS: atom_id res chain seq x y z
N VAL A 1 6.28 6.71 -35.34
CA VAL A 1 6.43 5.34 -34.83
C VAL A 1 5.72 5.27 -33.49
N ASN A 2 4.76 4.37 -33.34
CA ASN A 2 4.00 4.25 -32.08
C ASN A 2 4.81 3.45 -31.06
N VAL A 3 4.80 3.92 -29.82
CA VAL A 3 5.57 3.38 -28.72
C VAL A 3 4.66 3.22 -27.52
N ARG A 4 4.72 2.06 -26.87
CA ARG A 4 4.07 1.80 -25.59
C ARG A 4 5.13 1.66 -24.53
N VAL A 5 4.99 2.42 -23.45
CA VAL A 5 5.84 2.36 -22.26
C VAL A 5 4.98 1.92 -21.09
N VAL A 6 5.30 0.75 -20.52
CA VAL A 6 4.61 0.19 -19.37
C VAL A 6 5.44 0.50 -18.11
N THR A 7 4.91 1.30 -17.20
CA THR A 7 5.49 1.52 -15.86
C THR A 7 5.09 0.35 -14.95
N MET A 8 5.14 0.50 -13.62
CA MET A 8 4.57 -0.49 -12.71
C MET A 8 3.05 -0.31 -12.50
N ASP A 9 2.54 0.90 -12.74
CA ASP A 9 1.20 1.35 -12.39
C ASP A 9 0.40 1.98 -13.56
N ALA A 10 1.02 2.13 -14.74
CA ALA A 10 0.40 2.75 -15.89
C ALA A 10 0.94 2.21 -17.23
N GLU A 11 0.12 2.32 -18.27
CA GLU A 11 0.55 2.17 -19.67
C GLU A 11 0.47 3.53 -20.36
N LEU A 12 1.57 3.94 -20.99
CA LEU A 12 1.68 5.21 -21.69
C LEU A 12 1.93 4.95 -23.17
N GLU A 13 1.17 5.61 -24.05
CA GLU A 13 1.36 5.53 -25.49
C GLU A 13 1.86 6.86 -26.06
N PHE A 14 2.91 6.79 -26.88
CA PHE A 14 3.55 7.94 -27.49
C PHE A 14 3.76 7.72 -28.99
N ALA A 15 3.79 8.80 -29.76
CA ALA A 15 4.27 8.80 -31.13
C ALA A 15 5.65 9.47 -31.19
N ILE A 16 6.66 8.73 -31.63
CA ILE A 16 8.02 9.24 -31.80
C ILE A 16 8.40 9.40 -33.27
N GLN A 17 9.31 10.33 -33.54
CA GLN A 17 9.94 10.51 -34.86
C GLN A 17 11.08 9.49 -35.03
N PRO A 18 11.45 9.09 -36.27
CA PRO A 18 12.54 8.13 -36.51
C PRO A 18 13.92 8.60 -36.00
N ASN A 19 14.10 9.91 -35.85
CA ASN A 19 15.32 10.54 -35.33
C ASN A 19 15.34 10.65 -33.80
N THR A 20 14.25 10.31 -33.10
CA THR A 20 14.11 10.45 -31.65
C THR A 20 15.18 9.63 -30.92
N THR A 21 15.88 10.28 -29.99
CA THR A 21 16.88 9.65 -29.12
C THR A 21 16.24 8.94 -27.94
N GLY A 22 16.95 7.99 -27.36
CA GLY A 22 16.51 7.32 -26.14
C GLY A 22 16.28 8.31 -24.99
N LYS A 23 17.09 9.38 -24.90
CA LYS A 23 16.90 10.45 -23.91
C LYS A 23 15.58 11.18 -24.12
N GLN A 24 15.25 11.56 -25.35
CA GLN A 24 13.99 12.26 -25.64
C GLN A 24 12.76 11.42 -25.28
N LEU A 25 12.78 10.12 -25.60
CA LEU A 25 11.70 9.21 -25.19
C LEU A 25 11.64 9.08 -23.66
N PHE A 26 12.77 8.89 -23.00
CA PHE A 26 12.86 8.79 -21.54
C PHE A 26 12.35 10.06 -20.85
N ASP A 27 12.78 11.24 -21.31
CA ASP A 27 12.36 12.55 -20.78
C ASP A 27 10.84 12.74 -20.90
N GLN A 28 10.22 12.29 -22.00
CA GLN A 28 8.76 12.32 -22.17
C GLN A 28 8.04 11.45 -21.14
N VAL A 29 8.55 10.24 -20.88
CA VAL A 29 7.98 9.32 -19.89
C VAL A 29 8.02 9.94 -18.50
N VAL A 30 9.21 10.36 -18.04
CA VAL A 30 9.39 10.88 -16.68
C VAL A 30 8.64 12.19 -16.45
N LYS A 31 8.53 13.05 -17.47
CA LYS A 31 7.71 14.27 -17.41
C LYS A 31 6.22 13.95 -17.28
N THR A 32 5.74 12.92 -17.98
CA THR A 32 4.33 12.51 -17.95
C THR A 32 3.92 11.99 -16.57
N ILE A 33 4.80 11.23 -15.90
CA ILE A 33 4.53 10.67 -14.57
C ILE A 33 4.96 11.60 -13.41
N GLY A 34 5.57 12.76 -13.70
CA GLY A 34 6.03 13.71 -12.68
C GLY A 34 7.27 13.26 -11.89
N LEU A 35 8.11 12.40 -12.48
CA LEU A 35 9.30 11.85 -11.82
C LEU A 35 10.55 12.68 -12.14
N ARG A 36 11.26 13.13 -11.10
CA ARG A 36 12.51 13.91 -11.18
C ARG A 36 13.73 13.11 -10.78
N GLU A 37 13.58 12.05 -9.98
CA GLU A 37 14.66 11.14 -9.54
C GLU A 37 15.08 10.16 -10.65
N ILE A 38 15.38 10.71 -11.82
CA ILE A 38 15.56 9.96 -13.06
C ILE A 38 16.75 9.00 -13.04
N TRP A 39 17.71 9.23 -12.14
CA TRP A 39 18.97 8.50 -12.07
C TRP A 39 18.81 7.03 -11.67
N PHE A 40 17.67 6.65 -11.07
CA PHE A 40 17.38 5.25 -10.76
C PHE A 40 16.83 4.46 -11.94
N PHE A 41 16.22 5.11 -12.92
CA PHE A 41 15.34 4.45 -13.89
C PHE A 41 15.97 4.30 -15.27
N GLY A 42 15.39 3.40 -16.05
CA GLY A 42 15.68 3.24 -17.46
C GLY A 42 14.51 2.61 -18.21
N LEU A 43 14.67 2.51 -19.53
CA LEU A 43 13.72 1.82 -20.40
C LEU A 43 14.31 0.47 -20.81
N GLN A 44 13.64 -0.62 -20.45
CA GLN A 44 13.95 -1.97 -20.94
C GLN A 44 13.14 -2.27 -22.19
N TYR A 45 13.72 -3.04 -23.10
CA TYR A 45 13.06 -3.59 -24.27
C TYR A 45 13.62 -4.97 -24.57
N THR A 46 12.89 -5.75 -25.36
CA THR A 46 13.37 -7.02 -25.91
C THR A 46 14.05 -6.74 -27.25
N ASP A 47 15.29 -7.20 -27.39
CA ASP A 47 16.03 -7.10 -28.66
C ASP A 47 15.55 -8.13 -29.70
N SER A 48 15.98 -8.00 -30.95
CA SER A 48 15.63 -8.92 -32.04
C SER A 48 15.96 -10.40 -31.78
N LYS A 49 16.82 -10.67 -30.79
CA LYS A 49 17.26 -12.01 -30.40
C LYS A 49 16.57 -12.50 -29.12
N GLY A 50 15.56 -11.78 -28.63
CA GLY A 50 14.77 -12.16 -27.47
C GLY A 50 15.38 -11.77 -26.12
N TYR A 51 16.43 -10.95 -26.07
CA TYR A 51 17.08 -10.58 -24.81
C TYR A 51 16.61 -9.24 -24.28
N ILE A 52 16.38 -9.19 -22.96
CA ILE A 52 16.07 -7.95 -22.25
C ILE A 52 17.30 -7.04 -22.24
N THR A 53 17.14 -5.84 -22.78
CA THR A 53 18.20 -4.84 -22.95
C THR A 53 17.72 -3.46 -22.48
N TRP A 54 18.63 -2.67 -21.93
CA TRP A 54 18.37 -1.28 -21.56
C TRP A 54 18.64 -0.33 -22.73
N LEU A 55 17.68 0.56 -23.00
CA LEU A 55 17.79 1.60 -24.00
C LEU A 55 18.92 2.58 -23.65
N LYS A 56 19.80 2.84 -24.61
CA LYS A 56 20.86 3.84 -24.46
C LYS A 56 20.30 5.22 -24.77
N LEU A 57 20.40 6.11 -23.80
CA LEU A 57 19.83 7.46 -23.90
C LEU A 57 20.50 8.31 -24.99
N ASN A 58 21.80 8.11 -25.22
CA ASN A 58 22.60 8.84 -26.20
C ASN A 58 22.49 8.32 -27.65
N LYS A 59 21.62 7.34 -27.92
CA LYS A 59 21.43 6.79 -29.26
C LYS A 59 19.98 6.91 -29.72
N LYS A 60 19.77 6.95 -31.04
CA LYS A 60 18.42 6.90 -31.66
C LYS A 60 17.71 5.61 -31.28
N VAL A 61 16.43 5.68 -30.95
CA VAL A 61 15.63 4.50 -30.55
C VAL A 61 15.63 3.45 -31.67
N MET A 62 15.39 3.90 -32.90
CA MET A 62 15.29 3.05 -34.10
C MET A 62 16.58 2.30 -34.47
N VAL A 63 17.73 2.70 -33.94
CA VAL A 63 19.04 2.08 -34.26
C VAL A 63 19.42 1.00 -33.23
N GLN A 64 18.64 0.83 -32.16
CA GLN A 64 19.02 -0.01 -31.01
C GLN A 64 18.47 -1.45 -31.06
N ASP A 65 18.19 -1.98 -32.26
CA ASP A 65 17.77 -3.37 -32.45
C ASP A 65 16.57 -3.79 -31.59
N VAL A 66 15.63 -2.86 -31.40
CA VAL A 66 14.36 -3.10 -30.70
C VAL A 66 13.53 -4.06 -31.53
N THR A 67 12.93 -5.08 -30.90
CA THR A 67 12.02 -6.00 -31.58
C THR A 67 10.97 -5.21 -32.34
N LYS A 68 10.88 -5.48 -33.65
CA LYS A 68 9.96 -4.79 -34.55
C LYS A 68 8.53 -5.17 -34.16
N GLY A 69 7.77 -4.16 -33.76
CA GLY A 69 6.35 -4.27 -33.40
C GLY A 69 5.68 -2.90 -33.55
N SER A 70 4.36 -2.89 -33.65
CA SER A 70 3.56 -1.67 -33.64
C SER A 70 2.43 -1.84 -32.61
N PRO A 71 2.52 -1.22 -31.43
CA PRO A 71 3.58 -0.29 -30.98
C PRO A 71 4.89 -1.00 -30.59
N LEU A 72 6.00 -0.25 -30.59
CA LEU A 72 7.26 -0.69 -29.95
C LEU A 72 7.04 -0.78 -28.43
N GLN A 73 7.48 -1.87 -27.81
CA GLN A 73 7.23 -2.17 -26.40
C GLN A 73 8.44 -1.82 -25.53
N PHE A 74 8.24 -0.99 -24.52
CA PHE A 74 9.23 -0.68 -23.49
C PHE A 74 8.65 -0.86 -22.09
N LYS A 75 9.49 -1.24 -21.14
CA LYS A 75 9.17 -1.25 -19.71
C LYS A 75 9.99 -0.17 -19.01
N PHE A 76 9.33 0.75 -18.31
CA PHE A 76 9.99 1.71 -17.43
C PHE A 76 10.23 1.04 -16.08
N ARG A 77 11.50 0.86 -15.70
CA ARG A 77 11.91 0.09 -14.52
C ARG A 77 13.10 0.74 -13.82
N ALA A 78 13.19 0.55 -12.50
CA ALA A 78 14.38 0.87 -11.74
C ALA A 78 15.53 -0.04 -12.18
N LYS A 79 16.62 0.59 -12.59
CA LYS A 79 17.87 -0.04 -13.02
C LYS A 79 18.92 -0.04 -11.92
N PHE A 80 18.93 1.01 -11.10
CA PHE A 80 19.84 1.21 -9.99
C PHE A 80 19.02 1.38 -8.72
N PHE A 81 19.46 0.77 -7.63
CA PHE A 81 18.78 0.80 -6.34
C PHE A 81 19.49 1.78 -5.39
N PRO A 82 18.76 2.38 -4.43
CA PRO A 82 19.36 3.17 -3.36
C PRO A 82 20.20 2.29 -2.42
N GLU A 83 21.18 2.90 -1.72
CA GLU A 83 21.85 2.32 -0.54
C GLU A 83 20.91 2.35 0.68
N ASP A 84 20.09 3.40 0.81
CA ASP A 84 19.04 3.50 1.83
C ASP A 84 17.75 4.09 1.22
N VAL A 85 16.66 3.31 1.24
CA VAL A 85 15.38 3.75 0.68
C VAL A 85 14.77 4.95 1.39
N THR A 86 15.07 5.16 2.67
CA THR A 86 14.49 6.24 3.47
C THR A 86 15.11 7.60 3.19
N GLU A 87 16.43 7.61 2.96
CA GLU A 87 17.19 8.83 2.72
C GLU A 87 17.22 9.23 1.24
N GLU A 88 17.12 8.24 0.34
CA GLU A 88 17.32 8.47 -1.09
C GLU A 88 16.04 8.56 -1.92
N LEU A 89 14.92 7.93 -1.51
CA LEU A 89 13.67 7.99 -2.28
C LEU A 89 12.81 9.17 -1.83
N ILE A 90 12.89 10.26 -2.60
CA ILE A 90 12.37 11.56 -2.19
C ILE A 90 10.88 11.71 -2.53
N GLN A 91 10.50 11.40 -3.77
CA GLN A 91 9.14 11.60 -4.27
C GLN A 91 8.28 10.34 -4.08
N GLU A 92 7.00 10.55 -3.79
CA GLU A 92 6.02 9.47 -3.65
C GLU A 92 5.89 8.62 -4.93
N VAL A 93 5.98 9.23 -6.12
CA VAL A 93 5.96 8.48 -7.39
C VAL A 93 7.15 7.53 -7.48
N THR A 94 8.32 7.95 -7.02
CA THR A 94 9.53 7.12 -7.01
C THR A 94 9.38 5.98 -6.01
N GLN A 95 8.96 6.27 -4.78
CA GLN A 95 8.69 5.26 -3.75
C GLN A 95 7.67 4.22 -4.24
N ARG A 96 6.57 4.67 -4.85
CA ARG A 96 5.54 3.78 -5.40
C ARG A 96 6.07 2.86 -6.49
N LEU A 97 6.85 3.38 -7.44
CA LEU A 97 7.41 2.57 -8.52
C LEU A 97 8.43 1.54 -8.01
N PHE A 98 9.28 1.91 -7.04
CA PHE A 98 10.17 0.98 -6.37
C PHE A 98 9.41 -0.10 -5.60
N PHE A 99 8.43 0.31 -4.78
CA PHE A 99 7.58 -0.60 -4.01
C PHE A 99 6.94 -1.66 -4.92
N LEU A 100 6.31 -1.22 -6.01
CA LEU A 100 5.65 -2.15 -6.93
C LEU A 100 6.65 -3.10 -7.61
N GLN A 101 7.81 -2.60 -8.04
CA GLN A 101 8.83 -3.42 -8.71
C GLN A 101 9.46 -4.45 -7.75
N VAL A 102 9.78 -4.04 -6.52
CA VAL A 102 10.35 -4.93 -5.49
C VAL A 102 9.31 -5.96 -5.07
N LYS A 103 8.05 -5.55 -4.88
CA LYS A 103 6.94 -6.47 -4.59
C LYS A 103 6.72 -7.47 -5.72
N GLU A 104 6.80 -7.05 -6.98
CA GLU A 104 6.75 -7.97 -8.13
C GLU A 104 7.89 -9.00 -8.02
N ALA A 105 9.13 -8.55 -7.81
CA ALA A 105 10.31 -9.42 -7.73
C ALA A 105 10.25 -10.43 -6.56
N ILE A 106 9.70 -10.04 -5.41
CA ILE A 106 9.49 -10.96 -4.28
C ILE A 106 8.41 -11.99 -4.62
N LEU A 107 7.28 -11.55 -5.19
CA LEU A 107 6.17 -12.45 -5.54
C LEU A 107 6.49 -13.42 -6.68
N THR A 108 7.44 -13.08 -7.56
CA THR A 108 7.92 -13.95 -8.64
C THR A 108 9.10 -14.84 -8.22
N ASP A 109 9.50 -14.82 -6.94
CA ASP A 109 10.70 -15.49 -6.41
C ASP A 109 12.02 -15.08 -7.13
N ASP A 110 12.04 -13.91 -7.81
CA ASP A 110 13.27 -13.32 -8.34
C ASP A 110 14.19 -12.82 -7.20
N VAL A 111 13.57 -12.40 -6.09
CA VAL A 111 14.23 -12.07 -4.82
C VAL A 111 13.74 -13.06 -3.77
N TYR A 112 14.66 -13.83 -3.21
CA TYR A 112 14.34 -14.74 -2.11
C TYR A 112 13.85 -13.94 -0.89
N CYS A 113 12.72 -14.37 -0.34
CA CYS A 113 12.14 -13.79 0.87
C CYS A 113 11.69 -14.92 1.81
N PRO A 114 12.16 -14.97 3.06
CA PRO A 114 11.74 -16.03 3.99
C PRO A 114 10.24 -15.92 4.33
N PRO A 115 9.60 -17.02 4.78
CA PRO A 115 8.15 -17.05 5.04
C PRO A 115 7.66 -15.96 6.00
N GLU A 116 8.37 -15.75 7.10
CA GLU A 116 7.99 -14.80 8.16
C GLU A 116 8.00 -13.37 7.61
N THR A 117 9.08 -12.99 6.90
CA THR A 117 9.19 -11.70 6.23
C THR A 117 8.15 -11.55 5.13
N SER A 118 7.85 -12.60 4.38
CA SER A 118 6.83 -12.57 3.31
C SER A 118 5.44 -12.22 3.85
N VAL A 119 5.05 -12.79 5.00
CA VAL A 119 3.77 -12.48 5.66
C VAL A 119 3.73 -11.02 6.13
N LEU A 120 4.80 -10.54 6.74
CA LEU A 120 4.89 -9.15 7.19
C LEU A 120 4.83 -8.17 6.00
N LEU A 121 5.59 -8.43 4.94
CA LEU A 121 5.56 -7.65 3.71
C LEU A 121 4.17 -7.67 3.06
N ALA A 122 3.49 -8.81 3.05
CA ALA A 122 2.12 -8.90 2.56
C ALA A 122 1.15 -7.99 3.35
N SER A 123 1.31 -7.89 4.67
CA SER A 123 0.49 -7.00 5.51
C SER A 123 0.67 -5.52 5.15
N TYR A 124 1.91 -5.08 4.92
CA TYR A 124 2.19 -3.72 4.44
C TYR A 124 1.66 -3.49 3.03
N ALA A 125 1.75 -4.48 2.14
CA ALA A 125 1.21 -4.37 0.79
C ALA A 125 -0.34 -4.22 0.80
N VAL A 126 -1.03 -4.89 1.72
CA VAL A 126 -2.48 -4.74 1.92
C VAL A 126 -2.80 -3.33 2.43
N GLN A 127 -2.09 -2.84 3.45
CA GLN A 127 -2.24 -1.46 3.97
C GLN A 127 -1.97 -0.42 2.87
N ALA A 128 -0.91 -0.57 2.09
CA ALA A 128 -0.57 0.34 0.99
C ALA A 128 -1.68 0.38 -0.09
N LYS A 129 -2.35 -0.74 -0.35
CA LYS A 129 -3.41 -0.83 -1.35
C LYS A 129 -4.75 -0.31 -0.81
N HIS A 130 -5.17 -0.79 0.35
CA HIS A 130 -6.53 -0.64 0.87
C HIS A 130 -6.69 0.46 1.93
N GLY A 131 -5.61 0.93 2.57
CA GLY A 131 -5.69 1.86 3.70
C GLY A 131 -5.94 1.11 5.01
N ASP A 132 -6.62 1.73 5.97
CA ASP A 132 -6.83 1.13 7.30
C ASP A 132 -7.79 -0.07 7.27
N HIS A 133 -7.52 -1.02 8.15
CA HIS A 133 -8.36 -2.19 8.37
C HIS A 133 -9.80 -1.81 8.82
N THR A 134 -10.80 -2.18 8.01
CA THR A 134 -12.25 -2.05 8.31
C THR A 134 -12.92 -3.42 8.26
N LYS A 135 -14.01 -3.63 9.03
CA LYS A 135 -14.75 -4.91 9.12
C LYS A 135 -15.18 -5.48 7.77
N GLU A 136 -15.38 -4.63 6.75
CA GLU A 136 -15.74 -5.03 5.38
C GLU A 136 -14.50 -5.45 4.56
N SER A 137 -13.35 -4.81 4.77
CA SER A 137 -12.07 -5.18 4.16
C SER A 137 -11.39 -6.41 4.78
N SER A 138 -11.96 -6.94 5.88
CA SER A 138 -11.45 -8.07 6.65
C SER A 138 -11.93 -9.43 6.16
N SER A 139 -12.85 -9.51 5.18
CA SER A 139 -13.36 -10.82 4.79
C SER A 139 -12.23 -11.65 4.15
N PRO A 140 -12.03 -12.91 4.56
CA PRO A 140 -11.04 -13.78 3.93
C PRO A 140 -11.24 -13.90 2.42
N GLU A 141 -12.49 -13.78 1.97
CA GLU A 141 -12.95 -13.74 0.57
C GLU A 141 -12.42 -12.52 -0.21
N PHE A 142 -12.22 -11.38 0.46
CA PHE A 142 -11.70 -10.16 -0.16
C PHE A 142 -10.22 -10.29 -0.54
N LEU A 143 -9.40 -10.84 0.35
CA LEU A 143 -7.95 -10.97 0.17
C LEU A 143 -7.54 -12.25 -0.56
N THR A 144 -8.41 -13.27 -0.60
CA THR A 144 -8.16 -14.49 -1.38
C THR A 144 -8.09 -14.24 -2.88
N ASN A 145 -8.48 -13.09 -3.42
CA ASN A 145 -8.28 -12.79 -4.85
C ASN A 145 -6.93 -12.13 -5.16
N HIS A 146 -6.06 -11.92 -4.16
CA HIS A 146 -4.78 -11.27 -4.35
C HIS A 146 -3.60 -12.26 -4.25
N LYS A 147 -2.61 -12.05 -5.12
CA LYS A 147 -1.29 -12.70 -4.99
C LYS A 147 -0.52 -11.96 -3.90
N LEU A 148 -0.54 -12.51 -2.69
CA LEU A 148 0.02 -11.87 -1.50
C LEU A 148 1.36 -12.48 -1.07
N LEU A 149 1.60 -13.75 -1.39
CA LEU A 149 2.80 -14.49 -1.00
C LEU A 149 3.45 -15.14 -2.23
N PRO A 150 4.77 -15.38 -2.22
CA PRO A 150 5.45 -16.20 -3.22
C PRO A 150 4.91 -17.63 -3.21
N GLU A 151 4.85 -18.28 -4.38
CA GLU A 151 4.33 -19.65 -4.54
C GLU A 151 5.12 -20.64 -3.67
N ARG A 152 6.45 -20.50 -3.62
CA ARG A 152 7.32 -21.29 -2.76
C ARG A 152 6.92 -21.24 -1.28
N VAL A 153 6.54 -20.08 -0.75
CA VAL A 153 6.15 -19.95 0.67
C VAL A 153 4.83 -20.67 0.94
N ILE A 154 3.89 -20.62 -0.01
CA ILE A 154 2.62 -21.32 0.10
C ILE A 154 2.87 -22.84 0.08
N ASP A 155 3.69 -23.33 -0.84
CA ASP A 155 3.96 -24.76 -1.02
C ASP A 155 4.78 -25.39 0.12
N GLN A 156 5.61 -24.60 0.81
CA GLN A 156 6.46 -25.07 1.92
C GLN A 156 5.68 -25.35 3.21
N HIS A 157 4.45 -24.84 3.34
CA HIS A 157 3.65 -24.99 4.56
C HIS A 157 2.29 -25.63 4.28
N ASN A 158 1.86 -26.54 5.15
CA ASN A 158 0.54 -27.16 5.09
C ASN A 158 -0.55 -26.23 5.67
N LEU A 159 -0.66 -25.01 5.15
CA LEU A 159 -1.68 -24.04 5.55
C LEU A 159 -2.66 -23.81 4.40
N THR A 160 -3.95 -23.69 4.72
CA THR A 160 -4.96 -23.30 3.74
C THR A 160 -4.82 -21.82 3.38
N ARG A 161 -5.42 -21.42 2.26
CA ARG A 161 -5.37 -20.03 1.80
C ARG A 161 -6.00 -19.07 2.82
N GLU A 162 -7.05 -19.51 3.50
CA GLU A 162 -7.75 -18.77 4.54
C GLU A 162 -6.85 -18.56 5.77
N GLN A 163 -6.10 -19.58 6.18
CA GLN A 163 -5.15 -19.49 7.29
C GLN A 163 -4.00 -18.51 6.99
N TRP A 164 -3.52 -18.47 5.75
CA TRP A 164 -2.54 -17.47 5.32
C TRP A 164 -3.12 -16.05 5.39
N VAL A 165 -4.35 -15.88 4.89
CA VAL A 165 -5.04 -14.59 4.93
C VAL A 165 -5.27 -14.14 6.38
N GLU A 166 -5.68 -15.01 7.28
CA GLU A 166 -5.86 -14.69 8.70
C GLU A 166 -4.56 -14.17 9.33
N ARG A 167 -3.42 -14.82 9.06
CA ARG A 167 -2.11 -14.35 9.54
C ARG A 167 -1.77 -12.96 9.01
N ILE A 168 -2.02 -12.71 7.72
CA ILE A 168 -1.77 -11.41 7.10
C ILE A 168 -2.71 -10.35 7.69
N VAL A 169 -3.98 -10.68 7.92
CA VAL A 169 -4.99 -9.79 8.50
C VAL A 169 -4.63 -9.39 9.92
N ASN A 170 -4.12 -10.31 10.74
CA ASN A 170 -3.68 -10.01 12.10
C ASN A 170 -2.58 -8.96 12.10
N TRP A 171 -1.58 -9.08 11.22
CA TRP A 171 -0.56 -8.04 11.05
C TRP A 171 -1.11 -6.75 10.44
N TYR A 172 -2.03 -6.85 9.48
CA TYR A 172 -2.66 -5.69 8.85
C TYR A 172 -3.45 -4.83 9.86
N ALA A 173 -4.09 -5.46 10.85
CA ALA A 173 -4.81 -4.74 11.91
C ALA A 173 -3.89 -3.85 12.77
N GLU A 174 -2.63 -4.25 12.96
CA GLU A 174 -1.62 -3.47 13.70
C GLU A 174 -1.16 -2.20 12.96
N HIS A 175 -1.37 -2.13 11.63
CA HIS A 175 -0.98 -0.97 10.81
C HIS A 175 -2.01 0.16 10.80
N LYS A 176 -3.04 0.07 11.66
CA LYS A 176 -4.12 1.05 11.70
C LYS A 176 -3.61 2.47 11.95
N GLY A 177 -3.99 3.39 11.07
CA GLY A 177 -3.58 4.78 11.08
C GLY A 177 -2.38 5.08 10.17
N MET A 178 -1.67 4.05 9.68
CA MET A 178 -0.53 4.22 8.78
C MET A 178 -0.97 4.76 7.40
N LEU A 179 -0.24 5.73 6.86
CA LEU A 179 -0.48 6.23 5.50
C LEU A 179 -0.09 5.16 4.47
N LYS A 180 -0.71 5.22 3.28
CA LYS A 180 -0.38 4.30 2.19
C LYS A 180 1.08 4.46 1.76
N GLU A 181 1.56 5.69 1.75
CA GLU A 181 2.93 6.06 1.40
C GLU A 181 3.92 5.53 2.44
N ASP A 182 3.60 5.68 3.73
CA ASP A 182 4.44 5.16 4.81
C ASP A 182 4.46 3.61 4.78
N ALA A 183 3.34 2.95 4.48
CA ALA A 183 3.30 1.50 4.31
C ALA A 183 4.14 1.01 3.12
N MET A 184 4.17 1.74 2.00
CA MET A 184 5.09 1.44 0.88
C MET A 184 6.55 1.61 1.29
N LEU A 185 6.86 2.64 2.09
CA LEU A 185 8.23 2.88 2.55
C LEU A 185 8.68 1.83 3.58
N GLU A 186 7.85 1.45 4.55
CA GLU A 186 8.17 0.37 5.51
C GLU A 186 8.33 -0.99 4.80
N TYR A 187 7.52 -1.27 3.78
CA TYR A 187 7.74 -2.45 2.92
C TYR A 187 9.15 -2.44 2.32
N LEU A 188 9.57 -1.31 1.75
CA LEU A 188 10.88 -1.17 1.13
C LEU A 188 12.03 -1.23 2.15
N LYS A 189 11.83 -0.69 3.36
CA LYS A 189 12.82 -0.74 4.45
C LYS A 189 13.12 -2.15 4.92
N ILE A 190 12.11 -3.02 4.90
CA ILE A 190 12.30 -4.45 5.21
C ILE A 190 12.91 -5.17 4.00
N ALA A 191 12.41 -4.87 2.80
CA ALA A 191 12.86 -5.57 1.59
C ALA A 191 14.30 -5.24 1.21
N GLN A 192 14.83 -4.06 1.54
CA GLN A 192 16.21 -3.68 1.24
C GLN A 192 17.25 -4.53 1.97
N ASP A 193 16.87 -5.15 3.10
CA ASP A 193 17.76 -5.99 3.90
C ASP A 193 17.80 -7.45 3.41
N LEU A 194 16.98 -7.81 2.41
CA LEU A 194 17.03 -9.14 1.78
C LEU A 194 18.31 -9.31 0.97
N GLU A 195 18.96 -10.47 1.06
CA GLU A 195 20.30 -10.70 0.51
C GLU A 195 20.37 -10.56 -1.02
N MET A 196 19.26 -10.80 -1.71
CA MET A 196 19.15 -10.69 -3.17
C MET A 196 18.63 -9.33 -3.64
N TYR A 197 18.27 -8.42 -2.72
CA TYR A 197 17.69 -7.12 -3.07
C TYR A 197 18.68 -6.26 -3.85
N GLY A 198 18.24 -5.75 -5.01
CA GLY A 198 19.04 -4.86 -5.85
C GLY A 198 20.26 -5.51 -6.51
N VAL A 199 20.47 -6.83 -6.35
CA VAL A 199 21.62 -7.55 -6.87
C VAL A 199 21.36 -8.02 -8.31
N ASN A 200 22.24 -7.61 -9.23
CA ASN A 200 22.23 -8.09 -10.61
C ASN A 200 23.21 -9.26 -10.76
N TYR A 201 22.68 -10.47 -10.91
CA TYR A 201 23.49 -11.69 -11.04
C TYR A 201 23.93 -11.97 -12.49
N PHE A 202 25.19 -12.40 -12.65
CA PHE A 202 25.77 -12.81 -13.92
C PHE A 202 26.58 -14.09 -13.78
N ASP A 203 26.36 -15.06 -14.68
CA ASP A 203 27.21 -16.24 -14.78
C ASP A 203 28.63 -15.87 -15.24
N ILE A 204 29.61 -16.24 -14.42
CA ILE A 204 31.03 -16.02 -14.70
C ILE A 204 31.85 -17.29 -14.41
N LYS A 205 33.08 -17.30 -14.93
CA LYS A 205 34.07 -18.33 -14.60
C LYS A 205 35.36 -17.67 -14.10
N ASN A 206 35.99 -18.27 -13.10
CA ASN A 206 37.34 -17.87 -12.70
C ASN A 206 38.40 -18.42 -13.67
N LYS A 207 39.69 -18.12 -13.44
CA LYS A 207 40.81 -18.64 -14.25
C LYS A 207 40.89 -20.18 -14.28
N LYS A 208 40.40 -20.86 -13.24
CA LYS A 208 40.38 -22.33 -13.13
C LYS A 208 39.16 -22.96 -13.82
N GLY A 209 38.24 -22.15 -14.36
CA GLY A 209 37.01 -22.62 -15.01
C GLY A 209 35.84 -22.92 -14.07
N THR A 210 35.98 -22.68 -12.77
CA THR A 210 34.90 -22.82 -11.78
C THR A 210 33.75 -21.88 -12.12
N GLN A 211 32.53 -22.40 -12.15
CA GLN A 211 31.32 -21.61 -12.37
C GLN A 211 30.96 -20.86 -11.09
N LEU A 212 30.71 -19.56 -11.21
CA LEU A 212 30.41 -18.64 -10.12
C LEU A 212 29.35 -17.64 -10.60
N TYR A 213 28.73 -16.93 -9.67
CA TYR A 213 27.96 -15.73 -9.99
C TYR A 213 28.72 -14.48 -9.58
N LEU A 214 28.62 -13.45 -10.42
CA LEU A 214 28.95 -12.08 -10.06
C LEU A 214 27.65 -11.35 -9.74
N GLY A 215 27.52 -10.79 -8.55
CA GLY A 215 26.50 -9.81 -8.20
C GLY A 215 27.05 -8.40 -8.37
N VAL A 216 26.24 -7.53 -8.99
CA VAL A 216 26.49 -6.10 -9.08
C VAL A 216 25.34 -5.36 -8.41
N ASP A 217 25.64 -4.58 -7.38
CA ASP A 217 24.66 -3.84 -6.57
C ASP A 217 25.13 -2.40 -6.27
N ALA A 218 24.38 -1.70 -5.43
CA ALA A 218 24.67 -0.32 -5.05
C ALA A 218 25.92 -0.16 -4.17
N LEU A 219 26.35 -1.23 -3.47
CA LEU A 219 27.45 -1.22 -2.51
C LEU A 219 28.78 -1.66 -3.13
N GLY A 220 28.74 -2.56 -4.12
CA GLY A 220 29.93 -3.04 -4.79
C GLY A 220 29.70 -4.20 -5.75
N LEU A 221 30.72 -5.07 -5.77
CA LEU A 221 30.73 -6.31 -6.54
C LEU A 221 30.89 -7.49 -5.60
N ASN A 222 30.07 -8.51 -5.79
CA ASN A 222 30.05 -9.70 -4.96
C ASN A 222 30.24 -10.95 -5.81
N VAL A 223 30.94 -11.95 -5.30
CA VAL A 223 31.17 -13.24 -5.95
C VAL A 223 30.53 -14.33 -5.13
N TYR A 224 29.69 -15.13 -5.77
CA TYR A 224 28.91 -16.18 -5.15
C TYR A 224 29.26 -17.53 -5.76
N GLU A 225 29.08 -18.58 -4.98
CA GLU A 225 29.11 -19.95 -5.48
C GLU A 225 27.89 -20.20 -6.38
N HIS A 226 28.00 -21.14 -7.30
CA HIS A 226 26.90 -21.41 -8.25
C HIS A 226 25.64 -22.00 -7.57
N GLN A 227 25.78 -22.57 -6.38
CA GLN A 227 24.69 -23.20 -5.63
C GLN A 227 24.05 -22.28 -4.58
N ASP A 228 24.67 -21.14 -4.27
CA ASP A 228 24.21 -20.22 -3.22
C ASP A 228 24.34 -18.78 -3.72
N LYS A 229 23.20 -18.14 -4.00
CA LYS A 229 23.11 -16.73 -4.40
C LYS A 229 22.86 -15.78 -3.23
N LEU A 230 22.64 -16.30 -2.02
CA LEU A 230 22.34 -15.52 -0.83
C LEU A 230 23.65 -15.06 -0.17
N THR A 231 24.61 -15.98 -0.02
CA THR A 231 25.84 -15.69 0.73
C THR A 231 27.02 -15.36 -0.20
N PRO A 232 27.48 -14.10 -0.28
CA PRO A 232 28.68 -13.77 -1.04
C PRO A 232 29.93 -14.37 -0.37
N LYS A 233 30.85 -14.92 -1.18
CA LYS A 233 32.14 -15.44 -0.70
C LYS A 233 33.25 -14.39 -0.73
N ILE A 234 33.18 -13.47 -1.68
CA ILE A 234 34.15 -12.39 -1.87
C ILE A 234 33.36 -11.12 -2.23
N GLY A 235 33.66 -10.02 -1.55
CA GLY A 235 33.08 -8.70 -1.84
C GLY A 235 34.17 -7.68 -2.18
N PHE A 236 33.84 -6.76 -3.09
CA PHE A 236 34.65 -5.62 -3.47
C PHE A 236 33.79 -4.36 -3.37
N PRO A 237 33.88 -3.59 -2.26
CA PRO A 237 33.20 -2.31 -2.14
C PRO A 237 33.62 -1.36 -3.27
N TRP A 238 32.71 -0.48 -3.70
CA TRP A 238 33.05 0.50 -4.75
C TRP A 238 34.25 1.38 -4.38
N SER A 239 34.45 1.69 -3.09
CA SER A 239 35.62 2.43 -2.58
C SER A 239 36.95 1.72 -2.77
N GLU A 240 36.97 0.42 -3.03
CA GLU A 240 38.20 -0.36 -3.22
C GLU A 240 38.54 -0.59 -4.70
N ILE A 241 37.68 -0.14 -5.62
CA ILE A 241 37.84 -0.40 -7.05
C ILE A 241 38.42 0.84 -7.74
N ARG A 242 39.60 0.69 -8.35
CA ARG A 242 40.26 1.75 -9.11
C ARG A 242 39.79 1.83 -10.55
N ASN A 243 39.69 0.68 -11.20
CA ASN A 243 39.39 0.61 -12.63
C ASN A 243 38.75 -0.73 -12.98
N ILE A 244 37.81 -0.69 -13.91
CA ILE A 244 37.10 -1.85 -14.43
C ILE A 244 37.20 -1.84 -15.95
N SER A 245 37.58 -2.97 -16.54
CA SER A 245 37.74 -3.10 -17.98
C SER A 245 37.50 -4.52 -18.44
N PHE A 246 37.21 -4.71 -19.72
CA PHE A 246 37.13 -6.05 -20.31
C PHE A 246 37.75 -6.05 -21.71
N ASN A 247 38.26 -7.22 -22.10
CA ASN A 247 38.70 -7.52 -23.46
C ASN A 247 38.10 -8.86 -23.89
N ASP A 248 37.25 -8.83 -24.92
CA ASP A 248 36.41 -9.94 -25.35
C ASP A 248 35.64 -10.60 -24.18
N LYS A 249 36.00 -11.82 -23.79
CA LYS A 249 35.38 -12.56 -22.66
C LYS A 249 36.04 -12.26 -21.31
N LYS A 250 37.28 -11.78 -21.29
CA LYS A 250 38.06 -11.53 -20.07
C LYS A 250 37.66 -10.20 -19.45
N PHE A 251 37.29 -10.21 -18.19
CA PHE A 251 36.96 -9.02 -17.40
C PHE A 251 38.00 -8.85 -16.29
N THR A 252 38.44 -7.61 -16.06
CA THR A 252 39.51 -7.27 -15.11
C THR A 252 39.05 -6.13 -14.22
N ILE A 253 39.10 -6.38 -12.91
CA ILE A 253 38.85 -5.40 -11.84
C ILE A 253 40.19 -5.14 -11.17
N LYS A 254 40.60 -3.87 -11.18
CA LYS A 254 41.85 -3.43 -10.55
C LYS A 254 41.53 -2.75 -9.23
N PRO A 255 42.08 -3.23 -8.10
CA PRO A 255 41.88 -2.59 -6.80
C PRO A 255 42.59 -1.23 -6.70
N ILE A 256 42.17 -0.43 -5.73
CA ILE A 256 42.88 0.80 -5.35
C ILE A 256 44.23 0.45 -4.72
N ASP A 257 44.30 -0.58 -3.89
CA ASP A 257 45.60 -1.06 -3.41
C ASP A 257 46.42 -1.60 -4.58
N LYS A 258 47.55 -0.94 -4.88
CA LYS A 258 48.46 -1.35 -5.97
C LYS A 258 49.19 -2.66 -5.66
N LYS A 259 49.24 -3.10 -4.40
CA LYS A 259 49.85 -4.37 -4.00
C LYS A 259 48.89 -5.54 -4.18
N ALA A 260 47.59 -5.29 -4.11
CA ALA A 260 46.57 -6.31 -4.31
C ALA A 260 46.52 -6.74 -5.79
N PRO A 261 46.39 -8.05 -6.07
CA PRO A 261 46.36 -8.56 -7.43
C PRO A 261 45.07 -8.18 -8.16
N ASP A 262 45.14 -8.01 -9.48
CA ASP A 262 43.98 -7.84 -10.34
C ASP A 262 43.01 -9.02 -10.21
N PHE A 263 41.73 -8.74 -9.95
CA PHE A 263 40.68 -9.75 -9.98
C PHE A 263 40.20 -9.96 -11.42
N ILE A 264 40.23 -11.21 -11.88
CA ILE A 264 39.97 -11.55 -13.29
C ILE A 264 38.97 -12.70 -13.36
N PHE A 265 37.92 -12.50 -14.15
CA PHE A 265 36.93 -13.52 -14.47
C PHE A 265 36.58 -13.49 -15.97
N PHE A 266 35.81 -14.48 -16.40
CA PHE A 266 35.39 -14.67 -17.79
C PHE A 266 33.88 -14.79 -17.88
N ALA A 267 33.25 -13.92 -18.67
CA ALA A 267 31.84 -14.04 -19.00
C ALA A 267 31.65 -14.89 -20.27
N PRO A 268 30.52 -15.58 -20.44
CA PRO A 268 30.30 -16.47 -21.58
C PRO A 268 30.23 -15.74 -22.93
N ARG A 269 29.82 -14.46 -22.93
CA ARG A 269 29.59 -13.67 -24.15
C ARG A 269 30.02 -12.20 -23.96
N LEU A 270 30.59 -11.58 -24.99
CA LEU A 270 30.99 -10.16 -25.02
C LEU A 270 29.88 -9.19 -24.55
N ARG A 271 28.63 -9.44 -24.94
CA ARG A 271 27.49 -8.60 -24.57
C ARG A 271 27.23 -8.60 -23.06
N VAL A 272 27.54 -9.69 -22.36
CA VAL A 272 27.37 -9.79 -20.91
C VAL A 272 28.38 -8.87 -20.23
N ASN A 273 29.64 -8.88 -20.68
CA ASN A 273 30.66 -7.92 -20.23
C ASN A 273 30.24 -6.46 -20.47
N LYS A 274 29.63 -6.14 -21.62
CA LYS A 274 29.08 -4.80 -21.88
C LYS A 274 27.97 -4.42 -20.88
N ARG A 275 27.12 -5.36 -20.49
CA ARG A 275 26.05 -5.14 -19.48
C ARG A 275 26.63 -4.96 -18.09
N ILE A 276 27.54 -5.84 -17.67
CA ILE A 276 28.25 -5.75 -16.39
C ILE A 276 28.93 -4.39 -16.28
N LEU A 277 29.75 -4.01 -17.27
CA LEU A 277 30.46 -2.72 -17.24
C LEU A 277 29.50 -1.53 -17.12
N ALA A 278 28.39 -1.53 -17.87
CA ALA A 278 27.42 -0.44 -17.80
C ALA A 278 26.72 -0.35 -16.44
N LEU A 279 26.51 -1.48 -15.75
CA LEU A 279 25.97 -1.49 -14.38
C LEU A 279 27.03 -1.05 -13.37
N CYS A 280 28.28 -1.53 -13.49
CA CYS A 280 29.38 -1.09 -12.63
C CYS A 280 29.59 0.41 -12.70
N MET A 281 29.64 0.98 -13.92
CA MET A 281 29.83 2.41 -14.11
C MET A 281 28.70 3.22 -13.47
N GLY A 282 27.43 2.83 -13.67
CA GLY A 282 26.30 3.55 -13.13
C GLY A 282 26.16 3.42 -11.61
N ASN A 283 26.36 2.22 -11.05
CA ASN A 283 26.35 2.03 -9.59
C ASN A 283 27.51 2.79 -8.92
N HIS A 284 28.71 2.73 -9.48
CA HIS A 284 29.86 3.47 -8.96
C HIS A 284 29.66 5.00 -9.06
N GLU A 285 29.05 5.50 -10.13
CA GLU A 285 28.71 6.92 -10.25
C GLU A 285 27.74 7.38 -9.16
N LEU A 286 26.68 6.61 -8.90
CA LEU A 286 25.71 6.89 -7.83
C LEU A 286 26.33 6.75 -6.44
N TYR A 287 27.15 5.72 -6.23
CA TYR A 287 27.93 5.53 -5.01
C TYR A 287 28.79 6.77 -4.70
N MET A 288 29.50 7.31 -5.70
CA MET A 288 30.31 8.52 -5.53
C MET A 288 29.47 9.78 -5.34
N ARG A 289 28.25 9.83 -5.91
CA ARG A 289 27.31 10.93 -5.69
C ARG A 289 26.81 10.98 -4.25
N ARG A 290 26.48 9.83 -3.65
CA ARG A 290 26.01 9.72 -2.25
C ARG A 290 27.03 10.19 -1.21
N ARG A 291 28.33 10.12 -1.55
CA ARG A 291 29.44 10.54 -0.69
C ARG A 291 29.78 12.03 -0.83
N LYS A 292 29.03 12.76 -1.64
CA LYS A 292 29.12 14.21 -1.79
C LYS A 292 27.87 14.86 -1.19
N PRO A 293 27.94 16.14 -0.78
CA PRO A 293 26.76 16.87 -0.37
C PRO A 293 25.69 16.88 -1.45
N ASP A 294 24.42 16.87 -1.04
CA ASP A 294 23.28 16.97 -1.95
C ASP A 294 23.40 18.21 -2.84
N THR A 295 23.20 18.01 -4.15
CA THR A 295 23.09 19.11 -5.10
C THR A 295 21.89 20.00 -4.76
N ILE A 296 21.92 21.28 -5.17
CA ILE A 296 20.82 22.23 -4.96
C ILE A 296 19.47 21.65 -5.42
N GLU A 297 19.44 20.97 -6.57
CA GLU A 297 18.21 20.35 -7.08
C GLU A 297 17.64 19.30 -6.14
N VAL A 298 18.49 18.42 -5.60
CA VAL A 298 18.10 17.38 -4.62
C VAL A 298 17.62 18.02 -3.32
N GLN A 299 18.28 19.07 -2.83
CA GLN A 299 17.86 19.79 -1.64
C GLN A 299 16.47 20.40 -1.82
N GLN A 300 16.21 21.03 -2.97
CA GLN A 300 14.88 21.57 -3.33
C GLN A 300 13.83 20.46 -3.43
N MET A 301 14.17 19.30 -4.01
CA MET A 301 13.27 18.15 -4.05
C MET A 301 12.91 17.65 -2.66
N LYS A 302 13.90 17.53 -1.75
CA LYS A 302 13.68 17.13 -0.36
C LYS A 302 12.83 18.15 0.40
N ALA A 303 13.07 19.44 0.20
CA ALA A 303 12.28 20.51 0.82
C ALA A 303 10.81 20.43 0.36
N GLN A 304 10.57 20.36 -0.95
CA GLN A 304 9.23 20.22 -1.52
C GLN A 304 8.51 18.98 -0.99
N ALA A 305 9.19 17.82 -0.98
CA ALA A 305 8.59 16.58 -0.49
C ALA A 305 8.21 16.64 1.00
N ARG A 306 9.00 17.35 1.82
CA ARG A 306 8.67 17.59 3.24
C ARG A 306 7.46 18.49 3.40
N GLU A 307 7.39 19.57 2.63
CA GLU A 307 6.24 20.49 2.62
C GLU A 307 4.96 19.76 2.17
N ASP A 308 5.03 18.98 1.09
CA ASP A 308 3.91 18.20 0.57
C ASP A 308 3.43 17.16 1.60
N LYS A 309 4.36 16.45 2.26
CA LYS A 309 4.03 15.48 3.32
C LYS A 309 3.38 16.16 4.53
N GLN A 310 3.88 17.32 4.96
CA GLN A 310 3.29 18.09 6.06
C GLN A 310 1.89 18.60 5.70
N ALA A 311 1.70 19.12 4.49
CA ALA A 311 0.39 19.58 4.01
C ALA A 311 -0.64 18.45 4.03
N LYS A 312 -0.29 17.27 3.50
CA LYS A 312 -1.17 16.08 3.53
C LYS A 312 -1.48 15.61 4.95
N MET A 313 -0.51 15.65 5.85
CA MET A 313 -0.73 15.28 7.25
C MET A 313 -1.71 16.23 7.93
N MET A 314 -1.58 17.53 7.69
CA MET A 314 -2.50 18.55 8.21
C MET A 314 -3.90 18.39 7.64
N GLU A 315 -4.03 18.16 6.33
CA GLU A 315 -5.31 17.89 5.66
C GLU A 315 -5.99 16.64 6.24
N ARG A 316 -5.25 15.54 6.41
CA ARG A 316 -5.79 14.30 7.01
C ARG A 316 -6.22 14.52 8.46
N GLN A 317 -5.45 15.27 9.25
CA GLN A 317 -5.84 15.60 10.63
C GLN A 317 -7.13 16.42 10.66
N GLN A 318 -7.31 17.36 9.74
CA GLN A 318 -8.53 18.13 9.61
C GLN A 318 -9.72 17.22 9.26
N VAL A 319 -9.59 16.38 8.24
CA VAL A 319 -10.63 15.42 7.83
C VAL A 319 -10.99 14.47 8.98
N ASN A 320 -10.01 13.97 9.73
CA ASN A 320 -10.26 13.09 10.87
C ASN A 320 -10.98 13.81 12.01
N ARG A 321 -10.64 15.08 12.29
CA ARG A 321 -11.35 15.90 13.27
C ARG A 321 -12.80 16.16 12.84
N GLU A 322 -13.03 16.44 11.57
CA GLU A 322 -14.38 16.62 11.02
C GLU A 322 -15.21 15.33 11.11
N LYS A 323 -14.62 14.18 10.76
CA LYS A 323 -15.25 12.86 10.95
C LYS A 323 -15.60 12.58 12.41
N ALA A 324 -14.66 12.81 13.33
CA ALA A 324 -14.91 12.59 14.77
C ALA A 324 -16.06 13.49 15.29
N LYS A 325 -16.09 14.76 14.90
CA LYS A 325 -17.20 15.68 15.24
C LYS A 325 -18.52 15.21 14.67
N ARG A 326 -18.53 14.69 13.43
CA ARG A 326 -19.74 14.14 12.81
C ARG A 326 -20.24 12.90 13.54
N GLU A 327 -19.36 11.96 13.88
CA GLU A 327 -19.72 10.76 14.63
C GLU A 327 -20.22 11.07 16.04
N GLU A 328 -19.69 12.12 16.68
CA GLU A 328 -20.18 12.60 17.97
C GLU A 328 -21.57 13.25 17.84
N ALA A 329 -21.78 14.09 16.82
CA ALA A 329 -23.07 14.70 16.55
C ALA A 329 -24.15 13.67 16.19
N GLU A 330 -23.81 12.63 15.41
CA GLU A 330 -24.71 11.52 15.09
C GLU A 330 -25.10 10.74 16.36
N ARG A 331 -24.14 10.45 17.25
CA ARG A 331 -24.41 9.83 18.56
C ARG A 331 -25.32 10.68 19.46
N GLN A 332 -25.04 11.99 19.54
CA GLN A 332 -25.88 12.90 20.32
C GLN A 332 -27.30 13.01 19.74
N ALA A 333 -27.44 13.04 18.41
CA ALA A 333 -28.74 13.06 17.74
C ALA A 333 -29.53 11.77 17.98
N GLU A 334 -28.87 10.61 17.96
CA GLU A 334 -29.48 9.31 18.29
C GLU A 334 -29.95 9.26 19.75
N GLU A 335 -29.12 9.71 20.69
CA GLU A 335 -29.49 9.78 22.12
C GLU A 335 -30.68 10.74 22.35
N LEU A 336 -30.69 11.90 21.70
CA LEU A 336 -31.81 12.83 21.77
C LEU A 336 -33.09 12.22 21.16
N ARG A 337 -32.98 11.50 20.06
CA ARG A 337 -34.10 10.81 19.41
C ARG A 337 -34.68 9.73 20.32
N GLU A 338 -33.85 8.94 21.00
CA GLU A 338 -34.31 7.97 21.98
C GLU A 338 -35.00 8.62 23.19
N LYS A 339 -34.46 9.74 23.70
CA LYS A 339 -35.08 10.49 24.80
C LYS A 339 -36.43 11.08 24.40
N LEU A 340 -36.55 11.61 23.19
CA LEU A 340 -37.81 12.11 22.65
C LEU A 340 -38.85 10.98 22.53
N ALA A 341 -38.47 9.83 21.98
CA ALA A 341 -39.36 8.67 21.87
C ALA A 341 -39.85 8.19 23.25
N LYS A 342 -38.98 8.15 24.26
CA LYS A 342 -39.37 7.82 25.64
C LYS A 342 -40.35 8.84 26.23
N LYS A 343 -40.11 10.13 25.99
CA LYS A 343 -40.98 11.21 26.49
C LYS A 343 -42.35 11.17 25.82
N GLU A 344 -42.39 10.97 24.50
CA GLU A 344 -43.65 10.80 23.75
C GLU A 344 -44.45 9.60 24.26
N ALA A 345 -43.80 8.45 24.49
CA ALA A 345 -44.46 7.28 25.06
C ALA A 345 -45.01 7.55 26.47
N GLN A 346 -44.27 8.30 27.30
CA GLN A 346 -44.72 8.70 28.63
C GLN A 346 -45.89 9.69 28.58
N GLU A 347 -45.89 10.64 27.64
CA GLU A 347 -47.00 11.58 27.41
C GLU A 347 -48.26 10.86 26.95
N VAL A 348 -48.14 9.87 26.05
CA VAL A 348 -49.26 9.01 25.63
C VAL A 348 -49.82 8.23 26.82
N ALA A 349 -48.98 7.55 27.59
CA ALA A 349 -49.41 6.81 28.78
C ALA A 349 -50.07 7.71 29.84
N THR A 350 -49.56 8.94 30.00
CA THR A 350 -50.14 9.93 30.92
C THR A 350 -51.51 10.40 30.42
N ARG A 351 -51.67 10.64 29.12
CA ARG A 351 -52.98 10.99 28.51
C ARG A 351 -53.99 9.86 28.70
N GLU A 352 -53.62 8.62 28.41
CA GLU A 352 -54.48 7.44 28.61
C GLU A 352 -54.89 7.30 30.09
N ALA A 353 -53.96 7.51 31.02
CA ALA A 353 -54.26 7.48 32.45
C ALA A 353 -55.23 8.60 32.88
N ILE A 354 -55.05 9.82 32.35
CA ILE A 354 -55.97 10.95 32.59
C ILE A 354 -57.37 10.62 32.04
N GLU A 355 -57.45 10.09 30.81
CA GLU A 355 -58.71 9.72 30.17
C GLU A 355 -59.46 8.67 30.99
N LYS A 356 -58.77 7.60 31.40
CA LYS A 356 -59.33 6.57 32.28
C LYS A 356 -59.82 7.15 33.61
N LYS A 357 -59.05 8.04 34.23
CA LYS A 357 -59.44 8.67 35.49
C LYS A 357 -60.66 9.59 35.32
N ASN A 358 -60.77 10.28 34.18
CA ASN A 358 -61.94 11.09 33.84
C ASN A 358 -63.19 10.23 33.65
N GLU A 359 -63.07 9.07 33.00
CA GLU A 359 -64.17 8.10 32.88
C GLU A 359 -64.62 7.58 34.26
N GLU A 360 -63.68 7.16 35.10
CA GLU A 360 -63.96 6.73 36.49
C GLU A 360 -64.65 7.84 37.30
N THR A 361 -64.21 9.09 37.13
CA THR A 361 -64.83 10.25 37.81
C THR A 361 -66.25 10.48 37.33
N LYS A 362 -66.51 10.40 36.02
CA LYS A 362 -67.87 10.50 35.46
C LYS A 362 -68.79 9.40 35.99
N GLU A 363 -68.32 8.16 36.07
CA GLU A 363 -69.11 7.06 36.64
C GLU A 363 -69.44 7.29 38.11
N LEU A 364 -68.48 7.79 38.90
CA LEU A 364 -68.69 8.11 40.31
C LEU A 364 -69.69 9.25 40.49
N GLU A 365 -69.62 10.29 39.66
CA GLU A 365 -70.62 11.37 39.64
C GLU A 365 -72.02 10.85 39.28
N GLU A 366 -72.12 9.95 38.31
CA GLU A 366 -73.40 9.36 37.92
C GLU A 366 -73.98 8.48 39.04
N LYS A 367 -73.15 7.64 39.67
CA LYS A 367 -73.52 6.85 40.86
C LYS A 367 -73.96 7.74 42.01
N ALA A 368 -73.27 8.86 42.25
CA ALA A 368 -73.64 9.84 43.27
C ALA A 368 -75.00 10.50 42.96
N ARG A 369 -75.26 10.92 41.72
CA ARG A 369 -76.58 11.43 41.29
C ARG A 369 -77.68 10.38 41.44
N GLN A 370 -77.41 9.13 41.11
CA GLN A 370 -78.35 8.03 41.31
C GLN A 370 -78.62 7.76 42.80
N ALA A 371 -77.61 7.87 43.66
CA ALA A 371 -77.74 7.74 45.10
C ALA A 371 -78.54 8.91 45.71
N GLU A 372 -78.28 10.15 45.29
CA GLU A 372 -79.07 11.32 45.70
C GLU A 372 -80.54 11.20 45.27
N THR A 373 -80.81 10.80 44.03
CA THR A 373 -82.19 10.61 43.54
C THR A 373 -82.89 9.47 44.26
N ARG A 374 -82.19 8.36 44.58
CA ARG A 374 -82.70 7.29 45.46
C ARG A 374 -82.98 7.80 46.87
N GLY A 375 -82.08 8.61 47.44
CA GLY A 375 -82.26 9.25 48.75
C GLY A 375 -83.48 10.18 48.79
N LYS A 376 -83.65 11.03 47.76
CA LYS A 376 -84.83 11.87 47.56
C LYS A 376 -86.11 11.05 47.38
N ARG A 377 -86.07 9.92 46.64
CA ARG A 377 -87.22 9.01 46.52
C ARG A 377 -87.57 8.32 47.84
N GLN A 378 -86.58 7.93 48.63
CA GLN A 378 -86.80 7.35 49.96
C GLN A 378 -87.33 8.37 50.97
N SER A 379 -86.86 9.62 50.94
CA SER A 379 -87.42 10.69 51.79
C SER A 379 -88.87 10.99 51.42
N VAL A 380 -89.19 11.12 50.13
CA VAL A 380 -90.57 11.28 49.64
C VAL A 380 -91.45 10.07 50.00
N ARG A 381 -90.90 8.85 49.98
CA ARG A 381 -91.64 7.63 50.40
C ARG A 381 -91.89 7.58 51.91
N ARG A 382 -90.91 8.00 52.74
CA ARG A 382 -91.07 8.18 54.18
C ARG A 382 -92.09 9.28 54.51
N GLU A 383 -92.09 10.35 53.74
CA GLU A 383 -93.05 11.46 53.90
C GLU A 383 -94.47 11.07 53.46
N ARG A 384 -94.61 10.24 52.40
CA ARG A 384 -95.90 9.63 52.02
C ARG A 384 -96.41 8.61 53.04
N GLN A 385 -95.53 7.86 53.71
CA GLN A 385 -95.93 6.98 54.83
C GLN A 385 -96.39 7.76 56.06
N ARG A 386 -95.86 8.97 56.29
CA ARG A 386 -96.35 9.90 57.32
C ARG A 386 -97.68 10.59 56.98
N ARG A 387 -98.09 10.61 55.71
CA ARG A 387 -99.32 11.27 55.21
C ARG A 387 -100.47 10.31 54.85
N ARG A 388 -100.46 9.05 55.30
CA ARG A 388 -101.65 8.19 55.21
C ARG A 388 -102.64 8.54 56.34
N PRO A 389 -103.89 8.96 56.04
CA PRO A 389 -104.91 9.14 57.06
C PRO A 389 -105.39 7.77 57.56
N SER A 390 -105.62 7.67 58.87
CA SER A 390 -106.47 6.65 59.48
C SER A 390 -107.91 6.84 59.00
N SER A 391 -108.48 5.82 58.35
CA SER A 391 -109.92 5.66 58.22
C SER A 391 -110.31 4.29 58.77
N THR A 392 -110.93 4.32 59.94
CA THR A 392 -111.79 3.31 60.56
C THR A 392 -112.87 2.81 59.58
N ASP A 393 -113.20 1.51 59.54
CA ASP A 393 -114.39 0.97 60.22
C ASP A 393 -114.57 -0.57 60.14
N SER A 394 -115.11 -1.09 61.24
CA SER A 394 -115.84 -2.33 61.58
C SER A 394 -116.01 -3.52 60.59
N ARG A 395 -115.72 -4.74 61.10
CA ARG A 395 -116.74 -5.71 61.59
C ARG A 395 -116.13 -6.76 62.52
#